data_AF-A0A5D6W205-F1
#
_entry.id   AF-A0A5D6W205-F1
#
_cell.length_a   1.000
_cell.length_b   1.000
_cell.length_c   1.000
_cell.angle_alpha   90.00
_cell.angle_beta   90.00
_cell.angle_gamma   90.00
#
_symmetry.space_group_name_H-M   'P 1'
#
loop_
_entity.id
_entity.type
_entity.pdbx_description
1 polymer ?
#
loop_
_entity_poly.entity_id
_entity_poly.type
_entity_poly.pdbx_seq_one_letter_code
_entity_poly.pdbx_strand_id
1 'polypeptide(L)' 'MTAKEWRDKHPDEKGNIRDAADLGQLIVLANLEMLNAEYIKEGFPQSERLQRLRSTAVAQLKSVTNAASTKRLGQRLGK' A
#
# COMPACT_ATOMS: atom_id res chain seq x y z
N MET A 1 -3.03 -5.84 6.42
CA MET A 1 -1.89 -5.63 7.34
C MET A 1 -1.39 -4.21 7.14
N THR A 2 -1.18 -3.45 8.21
CA THR A 2 -0.59 -2.10 8.18
C THR A 2 0.94 -2.17 8.27
N ALA A 3 1.64 -1.07 7.97
CA ALA A 3 3.10 -1.00 8.12
C ALA A 3 3.55 -1.25 9.58
N LYS A 4 2.79 -0.75 10.56
CA LYS A 4 3.05 -0.99 11.97
C LYS A 4 2.87 -2.47 12.32
N GLU A 5 1.73 -3.07 11.96
CA GLU A 5 1.46 -4.49 12.19
C GLU A 5 2.51 -5.40 11.54
N TRP A 6 3.03 -5.03 10.37
CA TRP A 6 4.13 -5.77 9.75
C TRP A 6 5.41 -5.68 10.57
N ARG A 7 5.81 -4.48 11.01
CA ARG A 7 7.01 -4.29 11.82
C ARG A 7 6.92 -4.99 13.17
N ASP A 8 5.75 -4.95 13.81
CA ASP A 8 5.49 -5.67 15.06
C ASP A 8 5.60 -7.20 14.87
N LYS A 9 5.30 -7.72 13.68
CA LYS A 9 5.39 -9.15 13.34
C LYS A 9 6.76 -9.58 12.80
N HIS A 10 7.60 -8.65 12.35
CA HIS A 10 8.90 -8.93 11.74
C HIS A 10 9.99 -8.08 12.42
N PRO A 11 10.23 -8.26 13.73
CA PRO A 11 11.13 -7.39 14.50
C PRO A 11 12.60 -7.49 14.07
N ASP A 12 13.01 -8.65 13.52
CA ASP A 12 14.39 -8.94 13.14
C ASP A 12 14.67 -8.69 11.64
N GLU A 13 13.66 -8.34 10.85
CA GLU A 13 13.85 -8.02 9.44
C GLU A 13 14.40 -6.61 9.27
N LYS A 14 15.50 -6.49 8.51
CA LYS A 14 16.13 -5.20 8.20
C LYS A 14 15.34 -4.33 7.21
N GLY A 15 14.30 -4.89 6.59
CA GLY A 15 13.49 -4.24 5.56
C GLY A 15 12.22 -3.55 6.10
N ASN A 16 11.33 -3.24 5.18
CA ASN A 16 9.98 -2.77 5.45
C ASN A 16 8.95 -3.55 4.63
N ILE A 17 7.66 -3.33 4.90
CA ILE A 17 6.55 -4.02 4.25
C ILE A 17 6.60 -3.99 2.71
N ARG A 18 7.20 -2.95 2.09
CA ARG A 18 7.34 -2.86 0.62
C ARG A 18 8.32 -3.90 0.08
N ASP A 19 9.34 -4.26 0.84
CA ASP A 19 10.36 -5.22 0.40
C ASP A 19 9.78 -6.64 0.30
N ALA A 20 8.76 -6.94 1.12
CA ALA A 20 8.01 -8.19 1.13
C ALA A 20 6.70 -8.12 0.33
N ALA A 21 6.39 -6.99 -0.33
CA ALA A 21 5.11 -6.80 -1.00
C ALA A 21 5.10 -7.35 -2.43
N ASP A 22 3.96 -7.96 -2.82
CA ASP A 22 3.71 -8.32 -4.21
C ASP A 22 3.48 -7.08 -5.10
N LEU A 23 3.48 -7.26 -6.42
CA LEU A 23 3.32 -6.15 -7.37
C LEU A 23 2.01 -5.37 -7.16
N GLY A 24 0.90 -6.07 -6.88
CA GLY A 24 -0.39 -5.42 -6.64
C GLY A 24 -0.35 -4.59 -5.36
N GLN A 25 0.24 -5.12 -4.30
CA GLN A 25 0.45 -4.43 -3.04
C GLN A 25 1.35 -3.20 -3.19
N LEU A 26 2.43 -3.30 -3.98
CA LEU A 26 3.31 -2.17 -4.28
C LEU A 26 2.59 -1.03 -5.00
N ILE A 27 1.71 -1.35 -5.96
CA ILE A 27 0.88 -0.35 -6.65
C ILE A 27 -0.04 0.37 -5.64
N VAL A 28 -0.70 -0.38 -4.76
CA VAL A 28 -1.57 0.21 -3.74
C VAL A 28 -0.77 1.08 -2.77
N LEU A 29 0.39 0.62 -2.28
CA LEU A 29 1.23 1.38 -1.37
C LEU A 29 1.71 2.70 -1.98
N ALA A 30 2.15 2.69 -3.24
CA ALA A 30 2.56 3.92 -3.95
C ALA A 30 1.40 4.93 -4.05
N ASN A 31 0.18 4.46 -4.34
CA ASN A 31 -0.98 5.34 -4.38
C ASN A 31 -1.37 5.89 -3.00
N LEU A 32 -1.27 5.08 -1.94
CA LEU A 32 -1.54 5.53 -0.57
C LEU A 32 -0.54 6.59 -0.10
N GLU A 33 0.74 6.49 -0.49
CA GLU A 33 1.74 7.50 -0.19
C GLU A 33 1.43 8.84 -0.87
N MET A 34 1.03 8.80 -2.14
CA MET A 34 0.59 9.99 -2.87
C MET A 34 -0.65 10.63 -2.21
N LEU A 35 -1.67 9.84 -1.89
CA LEU A 35 -2.88 10.35 -1.23
C LEU A 35 -2.58 10.95 0.15
N ASN A 36 -1.72 10.30 0.93
CA ASN A 36 -1.33 10.82 2.24
C ASN A 36 -0.60 12.17 2.11
N ALA A 37 0.22 12.36 1.07
CA ALA A 37 0.89 13.64 0.81
C ALA A 37 -0.11 14.76 0.50
N GLU A 38 -1.09 14.51 -0.37
CA GLU A 38 -2.15 15.50 -0.64
C GLU A 38 -3.00 15.77 0.60
N TYR A 39 -3.35 14.74 1.40
CA TYR A 39 -4.08 14.96 2.65
C TYR A 39 -3.29 15.77 3.69
N ILE A 40 -1.96 15.64 3.73
CA ILE A 40 -1.09 16.47 4.57
C ILE A 40 -1.16 17.93 4.09
N LYS A 41 -1.06 18.15 2.79
CA LYS A 41 -1.12 19.48 2.16
C LYS A 41 -2.48 20.16 2.38
N GLU A 42 -3.57 19.40 2.37
CA GLU A 42 -4.92 19.86 2.68
C GLU A 42 -5.17 20.09 4.18
N GLY A 43 -4.21 19.73 5.05
CA GLY A 43 -4.29 20.00 6.48
C GLY A 43 -5.13 18.99 7.28
N PHE A 44 -5.48 17.84 6.71
CA PHE A 44 -6.27 16.84 7.45
C PHE A 44 -5.51 16.31 8.67
N PRO A 45 -6.18 16.15 9.84
CA PRO A 45 -5.59 15.50 11.01
C PRO A 45 -5.13 14.07 10.72
N GLN A 46 -4.03 13.63 11.35
CA GLN A 46 -3.47 12.29 11.11
C GLN A 46 -4.48 11.16 11.32
N SER A 47 -5.31 11.24 12.37
CA SER A 47 -6.34 10.24 12.68
C SER A 47 -7.33 10.06 11.54
N GLU A 48 -7.77 11.17 10.93
CA GLU A 48 -8.66 11.16 9.78
C GLU A 48 -7.98 10.59 8.54
N ARG A 49 -6.74 11.00 8.27
CA ARG A 49 -5.96 10.46 7.15
C ARG A 49 -5.81 8.94 7.25
N LEU A 50 -5.47 8.43 8.44
CA LEU A 50 -5.31 6.99 8.66
C LEU A 50 -6.60 6.21 8.38
N GLN A 51 -7.76 6.72 8.77
CA GLN A 51 -9.05 6.09 8.48
C GLN A 51 -9.34 6.07 6.97
N ARG A 52 -9.15 7.20 6.29
CA ARG A 52 -9.35 7.32 4.85
C ARG A 52 -8.40 6.41 4.07
N LEU A 53 -7.11 6.45 4.39
CA LEU A 53 -6.09 5.60 3.75
C LEU A 53 -6.38 4.12 3.96
N ARG A 54 -6.81 3.70 5.16
CA ARG A 54 -7.18 2.30 5.42
C ARG A 54 -8.37 1.86 4.57
N SER A 55 -9.41 2.69 4.47
CA SER A 55 -10.58 2.40 3.62
C SER A 55 -10.18 2.26 2.15
N THR A 56 -9.38 3.21 1.64
CA THR A 56 -8.85 3.19 0.27
C THR A 56 -7.99 1.95 0.02
N ALA A 57 -7.11 1.59 0.96
CA ALA A 57 -6.24 0.41 0.84
C ALA A 57 -7.07 -0.87 0.69
N VAL A 58 -8.11 -1.06 1.50
CA VAL A 58 -8.98 -2.24 1.43
C VAL A 58 -9.72 -2.30 0.09
N ALA A 59 -10.24 -1.18 -0.39
CA ALA A 59 -10.93 -1.13 -1.68
C ALA A 59 -9.98 -1.45 -2.84
N GLN A 60 -8.78 -0.85 -2.85
CA GLN A 60 -7.80 -1.03 -3.91
C GLN A 60 -7.16 -2.42 -3.90
N LEU A 61 -6.90 -3.00 -2.72
CA LEU A 61 -6.41 -4.38 -2.66
C LEU A 61 -7.41 -5.35 -3.29
N LYS A 62 -8.72 -5.13 -3.19
CA LYS A 62 -9.72 -5.99 -3.84
C LYS A 62 -9.73 -5.87 -5.37
N SER A 63 -9.55 -4.64 -5.88
CA SER A 63 -9.65 -4.36 -7.32
C SER A 63 -8.33 -4.53 -8.07
N VAL A 64 -7.21 -4.08 -7.51
CA VAL A 64 -5.90 -4.03 -8.17
C VAL A 64 -5.22 -5.38 -8.19
N THR A 65 -5.22 -6.13 -7.08
CA THR A 65 -4.50 -7.41 -6.99
C THR A 65 -5.04 -8.46 -7.96
N ASN A 66 -6.34 -8.43 -8.24
CA ASN A 66 -7.00 -9.37 -9.14
C ASN A 66 -7.12 -8.86 -10.59
N ALA A 67 -6.73 -7.61 -10.85
CA ALA A 67 -6.88 -7.03 -12.18
C ALA A 67 -5.96 -7.73 -13.20
N ALA A 68 -6.51 -8.02 -14.38
CA ALA A 68 -5.74 -8.60 -15.48
C ALA A 68 -4.58 -7.70 -15.93
N SER A 69 -4.72 -6.37 -15.77
CA SER A 69 -3.65 -5.40 -16.02
C SER A 69 -2.46 -5.61 -15.10
N THR A 70 -2.68 -5.84 -13.80
CA THR A 70 -1.62 -6.11 -12.82
C THR A 70 -0.87 -7.39 -13.15
N LYS A 71 -1.59 -8.46 -13.53
CA LYS A 71 -0.98 -9.73 -13.96
C LYS A 71 -0.11 -9.57 -15.21
N ARG A 72 -0.61 -8.87 -16.22
CA ARG A 72 0.16 -8.56 -17.44
C ARG A 72 1.40 -7.71 -17.13
N LEU A 73 1.30 -6.80 -16.17
CA LEU A 73 2.43 -5.98 -15.74
C LEU A 73 3.51 -6.84 -15.07
N GLY A 74 3.13 -7.78 -14.19
CA GLY A 74 4.08 -8.74 -13.59
C GLY A 74 4.85 -9.53 -14.65
N GLN A 75 4.12 -10.12 -15.60
CA GLN A 75 4.69 -10.86 -16.73
C GLN A 75 5.71 -10.04 -17.54
N ARG A 76 5.43 -8.74 -17.76
CA ARG A 76 6.34 -7.83 -18.48
C ARG A 76 7.57 -7.46 -17.68
N LEU A 77 7.48 -7.42 -16.36
CA LEU A 77 8.56 -7.04 -15.45
C LEU A 77 9.41 -8.23 -14.99
N GLY A 78 9.10 -9.45 -15.45
CA GLY A 78 9.77 -10.67 -14.99
C GLY A 78 9.52 -10.96 -13.50
N LYS A 79 8.40 -10.49 -12.95
CA LYS A 79 7.95 -10.71 -11.58
C LYS A 79 6.65 -11.50 -11.54
#